data_AF-A0AAU7BW28-F1
#
_entry.id   AF-A0AAU7BW28-F1
#
_cell.length_a   1.000
_cell.length_b   1.000
_cell.length_c   1.000
_cell.angle_alpha   90.00
_cell.angle_beta   90.00
_cell.angle_gamma   90.00
#
_symmetry.space_group_name_H-M   'P 1'
#
loop_
_entity.id
_entity.type
_entity.pdbx_description
1 polymer ?
#
loop_
_entity_poly.entity_id
_entity_poly.type
_entity_poly.pdbx_seq_one_letter_code
_entity_poly.pdbx_strand_id
1 'polypeptide(L)'
;MNFTVKSLLILLLLIPFFSTAQVEEIYVDEDMNRMTKEQFLNNCGKSIYRCTSSVSDSLAVNILHSRFKFGRISPEVHEKLLSELYKNNETQTDQTIVLRFVDRHLSYESYVKHELNKMNSGGYDYYIFQNGEKKHFKGKSSVLPESWHKKNLKRYLYREKKCIKKVSKKSNSKVFHLAKYSFDSLHEDYKGLTLIKRNNYLEDIRSSLPDSTRFVIILPKGEYFSSEFFVHPKSIIPFLNNSDWSEYKRDLKYSNSIKYKKGYGFFKSLPYRYRNYYLDYNLTCF
;
A
#
# COMPACT_ATOMS: atom_id res chain seq x y z
N MET A 1 14.08 -56.90 41.97
CA MET A 1 13.97 -56.78 40.50
C MET A 1 12.81 -55.89 39.99
N ASN A 2 12.19 -55.03 40.81
CA ASN A 2 10.97 -54.28 40.39
C ASN A 2 11.12 -52.74 40.35
N PHE A 3 12.31 -52.20 40.58
CA PHE A 3 12.52 -50.74 40.61
C PHE A 3 12.85 -50.16 39.22
N THR A 4 13.58 -50.91 38.39
CA THR A 4 13.99 -50.48 37.04
C THR A 4 12.83 -50.39 36.05
N VAL A 5 11.82 -51.25 36.17
CA VAL A 5 10.64 -51.26 35.30
C VAL A 5 9.73 -50.05 35.56
N LYS A 6 9.57 -49.64 36.82
CA LYS A 6 8.75 -48.47 37.20
C LYS A 6 9.37 -47.14 36.74
N SER A 7 10.70 -47.01 36.81
CA SER A 7 11.39 -45.81 36.32
C SER A 7 11.34 -45.67 34.80
N LEU A 8 11.37 -46.79 34.05
CA LEU A 8 11.25 -46.78 32.58
C LEU A 8 9.85 -46.35 32.12
N LEU A 9 8.81 -46.76 32.85
CA LEU A 9 7.40 -46.44 32.56
C LEU A 9 7.09 -44.96 32.79
N ILE A 10 7.69 -44.35 33.82
CA ILE A 10 7.59 -42.90 34.08
C ILE A 10 8.32 -42.10 32.99
N LEU A 11 9.46 -42.59 32.49
CA LEU A 11 10.20 -41.95 31.41
C LEU A 11 9.41 -41.97 30.09
N LEU A 12 8.73 -43.09 29.77
CA LEU A 12 7.86 -43.24 28.59
C LEU A 12 6.59 -42.36 28.64
N LEU A 13 6.04 -42.11 29.84
CA LEU A 13 4.90 -41.22 30.05
C LEU A 13 5.24 -39.72 29.91
N LEU A 14 6.53 -39.35 29.90
CA LEU A 14 6.98 -37.96 29.70
C LEU A 14 7.28 -37.61 28.24
N ILE A 15 7.36 -38.60 27.34
CA ILE A 15 7.64 -38.41 25.91
C ILE A 15 6.51 -37.69 25.14
N PRO A 16 5.20 -37.82 25.45
CA PRO A 16 4.17 -37.14 24.66
C PRO A 16 4.07 -35.62 24.94
N PHE A 17 4.80 -35.09 25.93
CA PHE A 17 4.77 -33.65 26.25
C PHE A 17 5.68 -32.78 25.36
N PHE A 18 6.57 -33.37 24.56
CA PHE A 18 7.51 -32.60 23.73
C PHE A 18 7.09 -32.45 22.26
N SER A 19 5.98 -33.05 21.83
CA SER A 19 5.40 -32.83 20.50
C SER A 19 4.47 -31.62 20.47
N THR A 20 4.94 -30.47 20.97
CA THR A 20 4.33 -29.21 20.55
C THR A 20 4.68 -29.03 19.08
N ALA A 21 3.67 -29.07 18.19
CA ALA A 21 3.87 -28.71 16.79
C ALA A 21 4.50 -27.32 16.74
N GLN A 22 5.80 -27.24 16.48
CA GLN A 22 6.47 -25.97 16.30
C GLN A 22 5.97 -25.39 14.98
N VAL A 23 5.33 -24.23 15.06
CA VAL A 23 4.95 -23.47 13.87
C VAL A 23 6.23 -23.14 13.11
N GLU A 24 6.34 -23.63 11.87
CA GLU A 24 7.48 -23.32 11.02
C GLU A 24 7.44 -21.84 10.66
N GLU A 25 8.54 -21.11 10.85
CA GLU A 25 8.63 -19.70 10.45
C GLU A 25 9.43 -19.56 9.15
N ILE A 26 8.80 -19.06 8.10
CA ILE A 26 9.47 -18.74 6.83
C ILE A 26 9.53 -17.23 6.67
N TYR A 27 10.68 -16.72 6.23
CA TYR A 27 10.93 -15.30 5.98
C TYR A 27 11.29 -15.11 4.50
N VAL A 28 10.54 -14.27 3.80
CA VAL A 28 10.70 -14.02 2.36
C VAL A 28 10.55 -12.54 2.01
N ASP A 29 11.06 -12.14 0.85
CA ASP A 29 10.75 -10.84 0.23
C ASP A 29 9.50 -10.89 -0.66
N GLU A 30 9.18 -9.78 -1.32
CA GLU A 30 8.03 -9.66 -2.23
C GLU A 30 8.11 -10.56 -3.48
N ASP A 31 9.32 -11.02 -3.84
CA ASP A 31 9.58 -11.92 -4.96
C ASP A 31 9.74 -13.39 -4.50
N MET A 32 9.35 -13.69 -3.25
CA MET A 32 9.43 -15.01 -2.61
C MET A 32 10.85 -15.55 -2.41
N ASN A 33 11.88 -14.71 -2.49
CA ASN A 33 13.23 -15.11 -2.14
C ASN A 33 13.35 -15.26 -0.63
N ARG A 34 13.89 -16.39 -0.18
CA ARG A 34 14.10 -16.66 1.25
C ARG A 34 15.15 -15.73 1.85
N MET A 35 14.92 -15.31 3.08
CA MET A 35 15.88 -14.56 3.90
C MET A 35 15.94 -15.14 5.32
N THR A 36 16.94 -14.72 6.08
CA THR A 36 17.05 -15.07 7.50
C THR A 36 16.09 -14.22 8.35
N LYS A 37 15.70 -14.75 9.52
CA LYS A 37 14.96 -13.99 10.54
C LYS A 37 15.66 -12.69 10.91
N GLU A 38 16.99 -12.72 11.05
CA GLU A 38 17.79 -11.52 11.35
C GLU A 38 17.69 -10.47 10.24
N GLN A 39 17.85 -10.87 8.97
CA GLN A 39 17.69 -9.96 7.83
C GLN A 39 16.29 -9.34 7.80
N PHE A 40 15.26 -10.16 8.01
CA PHE A 40 13.88 -9.68 8.08
C PHE A 40 13.71 -8.65 9.20
N LEU A 41 14.10 -8.98 10.44
CA LEU A 41 13.97 -8.09 11.60
C LEU A 41 14.77 -6.80 11.45
N ASN A 42 15.96 -6.87 10.85
CA ASN A 42 16.81 -5.69 10.60
C ASN A 42 16.21 -4.75 9.54
N ASN A 43 15.52 -5.30 8.55
CA ASN A 43 14.78 -4.52 7.56
C ASN A 43 13.43 -4.05 8.10
N CYS A 44 12.85 -4.83 9.02
CA CYS A 44 11.60 -4.52 9.66
C CYS A 44 11.74 -3.30 10.58
N GLY A 45 11.07 -2.21 10.22
CA GLY A 45 11.21 -0.92 10.91
C GLY A 45 12.03 0.12 10.15
N LYS A 46 12.63 -0.24 9.01
CA LYS A 46 13.08 0.76 8.03
C LYS A 46 11.88 1.42 7.37
N SER A 47 11.97 2.72 7.09
CA SER A 47 10.86 3.49 6.50
C SER A 47 10.44 3.03 5.11
N ILE A 48 11.37 2.41 4.38
CA ILE A 48 11.20 1.92 3.01
C ILE A 48 10.57 0.52 2.93
N TYR A 49 10.39 -0.18 4.06
CA TYR A 49 9.81 -1.52 4.09
C TYR A 49 8.54 -1.61 4.93
N ARG A 50 7.66 -2.53 4.55
CA ARG A 50 6.50 -2.97 5.33
C ARG A 50 6.63 -4.47 5.60
N CYS A 51 6.44 -4.87 6.85
CA CYS A 51 6.45 -6.27 7.23
C CYS A 51 5.02 -6.75 7.41
N THR A 52 4.71 -7.92 6.87
CA THR A 52 3.44 -8.60 7.12
C THR A 52 3.73 -10.02 7.57
N SER A 53 2.90 -10.53 8.47
CA SER A 53 2.97 -11.93 8.91
C SER A 53 1.60 -12.55 8.72
N SER A 54 1.55 -13.72 8.12
CA SER A 54 0.38 -14.58 8.04
C SER A 54 0.68 -15.87 8.79
N VAL A 55 -0.20 -16.29 9.68
CA VAL A 55 0.01 -17.46 10.53
C VAL A 55 -1.15 -18.43 10.32
N SER A 56 -0.82 -19.68 10.03
CA SER A 56 -1.71 -20.84 10.10
C SER A 56 -1.23 -21.79 11.21
N ASP A 57 -1.95 -22.89 11.42
CA ASP A 57 -1.68 -23.85 12.51
C ASP A 57 -0.27 -24.47 12.45
N SER A 58 0.33 -24.57 11.27
CA SER A 58 1.65 -25.17 11.07
C SER A 58 2.71 -24.22 10.52
N LEU A 59 2.32 -23.05 10.01
CA LEU A 59 3.21 -22.18 9.24
C LEU A 59 2.97 -20.70 9.52
N ALA A 60 4.04 -19.98 9.84
CA ALA A 60 4.08 -18.53 9.89
C ALA A 60 4.93 -18.00 8.73
N VAL A 61 4.28 -17.35 7.77
CA VAL A 61 4.95 -16.69 6.64
C VAL A 61 5.12 -15.20 6.94
N ASN A 62 6.38 -14.77 6.98
CA ASN A 62 6.78 -13.39 7.22
C ASN A 62 7.31 -12.79 5.92
N ILE A 63 6.63 -11.78 5.39
CA ILE A 63 6.92 -11.19 4.08
C ILE A 63 7.38 -9.75 4.26
N LEU A 64 8.52 -9.41 3.67
CA LEU A 64 9.08 -8.07 3.61
C LEU A 64 8.70 -7.41 2.28
N HIS A 65 7.80 -6.44 2.32
CA HIS A 65 7.33 -5.69 1.15
C HIS A 65 8.12 -4.39 1.00
N SER A 66 8.56 -4.08 -0.22
CA SER A 66 9.06 -2.74 -0.51
C SER A 66 7.90 -1.75 -0.56
N ARG A 67 8.08 -0.60 0.09
CA ARG A 67 7.08 0.48 0.03
C ARG A 67 7.23 1.37 -1.21
N PHE A 68 8.37 1.25 -1.87
CA PHE A 68 8.76 2.06 -3.01
C PHE A 68 9.38 1.15 -4.07
N LYS A 69 8.93 1.26 -5.31
CA LYS A 69 9.50 0.47 -6.41
C LYS A 69 9.78 1.37 -7.59
N PHE A 70 10.97 1.24 -8.15
CA PHE A 70 11.28 1.74 -9.47
C PHE A 70 11.23 0.59 -10.45
N GLY A 71 10.77 0.84 -11.66
CA GLY A 71 10.80 -0.15 -12.71
C GLY A 71 10.58 0.48 -14.08
N ARG A 72 10.35 -0.38 -15.07
CA ARG A 72 10.05 0.04 -16.43
C ARG A 72 8.90 -0.81 -16.96
N ILE A 73 7.91 -0.13 -17.52
CA ILE A 73 6.81 -0.76 -18.23
C ILE A 73 7.32 -1.13 -19.63
N SER A 74 6.90 -2.28 -20.16
CA SER A 74 7.24 -2.64 -21.54
C SER A 74 6.65 -1.60 -22.51
N PRO A 75 7.31 -1.34 -23.67
CA PRO A 75 6.79 -0.38 -24.65
C PRO A 75 5.35 -0.67 -25.06
N GLU A 76 4.98 -1.94 -25.26
CA GLU A 76 3.63 -2.36 -25.62
C GLU A 76 2.59 -1.99 -24.53
N VAL A 77 2.87 -2.28 -23.26
CA VAL A 77 1.96 -1.95 -22.16
C VAL A 77 1.87 -0.43 -21.99
N HIS A 78 2.99 0.28 -22.22
CA HIS A 78 3.02 1.73 -22.16
C HIS A 78 2.15 2.38 -23.25
N GLU A 79 2.27 1.93 -24.50
CA GLU A 79 1.44 2.43 -25.62
C GLU A 79 -0.05 2.16 -25.38
N LYS A 80 -0.41 0.95 -24.95
CA LYS A 80 -1.80 0.61 -24.60
C LYS A 80 -2.32 1.49 -23.48
N LEU A 81 -1.53 1.70 -22.43
CA LEU A 81 -1.88 2.62 -21.35
C LEU A 81 -2.17 4.02 -21.89
N LEU A 82 -1.28 4.58 -22.70
CA LEU A 82 -1.47 5.91 -23.30
C LEU A 82 -2.76 5.97 -24.14
N SER A 83 -3.02 4.96 -24.98
CA SER A 83 -4.24 4.92 -25.80
C SER A 83 -5.52 4.93 -24.97
N GLU A 84 -5.51 4.31 -23.78
CA GLU A 84 -6.65 4.27 -22.87
C GLU A 84 -6.81 5.59 -22.12
N LEU A 85 -5.70 6.19 -21.68
CA LEU A 85 -5.69 7.44 -20.94
C LEU A 85 -6.07 8.66 -21.78
N TYR A 86 -5.75 8.64 -23.07
CA TYR A 86 -5.91 9.77 -23.99
C TYR A 86 -6.93 9.50 -25.11
N LYS A 87 -7.91 8.62 -24.88
CA LYS A 87 -9.04 8.41 -25.80
C LYS A 87 -9.61 9.78 -26.23
N ASN A 88 -9.55 10.08 -27.53
CA ASN A 88 -9.98 11.33 -28.23
C ASN A 88 -8.89 12.37 -28.58
N ASN A 89 -7.74 11.95 -29.14
CA ASN A 89 -6.80 12.82 -29.88
C ASN A 89 -6.09 13.95 -29.09
N GLU A 90 -6.05 13.92 -27.76
CA GLU A 90 -5.10 14.77 -27.03
C GLU A 90 -3.66 14.26 -27.25
N THR A 91 -2.99 14.85 -28.23
CA THR A 91 -1.58 14.66 -28.58
C THR A 91 -0.68 15.20 -27.47
N GLN A 92 -0.53 14.47 -26.37
CA GLN A 92 0.57 14.71 -25.43
C GLN A 92 1.19 13.39 -24.96
N THR A 93 2.23 12.99 -25.69
CA THR A 93 3.03 11.78 -25.43
C THR A 93 4.25 12.05 -24.53
N ASP A 94 4.53 13.31 -24.17
CA ASP A 94 5.70 13.71 -23.35
C ASP A 94 5.34 14.19 -21.93
N GLN A 95 4.19 13.77 -21.40
CA GLN A 95 3.81 14.10 -20.03
C GLN A 95 4.12 12.98 -19.05
N THR A 96 4.53 13.36 -17.85
CA THR A 96 4.57 12.43 -16.72
C THR A 96 3.15 12.11 -16.27
N ILE A 97 2.79 10.84 -16.25
CA ILE A 97 1.48 10.37 -15.81
C ILE A 97 1.55 10.05 -14.33
N VAL A 98 0.56 10.51 -13.56
CA VAL A 98 0.37 10.11 -12.18
C VAL A 98 -0.93 9.33 -12.06
N LEU A 99 -0.83 8.01 -11.89
CA LEU A 99 -1.97 7.13 -11.63
C LEU A 99 -2.17 6.99 -10.13
N ARG A 100 -3.28 7.52 -9.63
CA ARG A 100 -3.64 7.40 -8.22
C ARG A 100 -4.70 6.34 -8.00
N PHE A 101 -4.44 5.38 -7.12
CA PHE A 101 -5.40 4.36 -6.74
C PHE A 101 -6.38 4.89 -5.71
N VAL A 102 -7.66 4.88 -6.05
CA VAL A 102 -8.76 5.32 -5.18
C VAL A 102 -9.42 4.09 -4.57
N ASP A 103 -9.14 3.88 -3.28
CA ASP A 103 -9.69 2.80 -2.45
C ASP A 103 -10.99 3.20 -1.73
N ARG A 104 -11.52 4.39 -2.05
CA ARG A 104 -12.76 4.89 -1.43
C ARG A 104 -13.95 4.35 -2.19
N HIS A 105 -14.96 3.92 -1.44
CA HIS A 105 -16.29 3.64 -1.97
C HIS A 105 -16.86 4.90 -2.58
N LEU A 106 -17.03 4.90 -3.90
CA LEU A 106 -17.37 6.12 -4.61
C LEU A 106 -18.85 6.52 -4.43
N SER A 107 -19.74 5.57 -4.17
CA SER A 107 -21.13 5.84 -3.78
C SER A 107 -21.39 5.46 -2.32
N TYR A 108 -22.43 6.07 -1.74
CA TYR A 108 -22.91 5.68 -0.42
C TYR A 108 -23.36 4.21 -0.40
N GLU A 109 -24.02 3.75 -1.45
CA GLU A 109 -24.44 2.34 -1.60
C GLU A 109 -23.25 1.38 -1.58
N SER A 110 -22.18 1.70 -2.32
CA SER A 110 -20.94 0.90 -2.31
C SER A 110 -20.30 0.88 -0.93
N TYR A 111 -20.32 2.02 -0.24
CA TYR A 111 -19.83 2.15 1.13
C TYR A 111 -20.63 1.26 2.09
N VAL A 112 -21.96 1.34 2.03
CA VAL A 112 -22.88 0.51 2.82
C VAL A 112 -22.60 -0.97 2.56
N LYS A 113 -22.58 -1.40 1.29
CA LYS A 113 -22.31 -2.79 0.90
C LYS A 113 -21.00 -3.32 1.47
N HIS A 114 -19.94 -2.53 1.40
CA HIS A 114 -18.65 -2.91 1.96
C HIS A 114 -18.65 -2.99 3.49
N GLU A 115 -19.25 -2.01 4.18
CA GLU A 115 -19.32 -2.06 5.64
C GLU A 115 -20.19 -3.22 6.12
N LEU A 116 -21.28 -3.54 5.43
CA LEU A 116 -22.09 -4.74 5.70
C LEU A 116 -21.29 -6.03 5.49
N ASN A 117 -20.53 -6.14 4.40
CA ASN A 117 -19.66 -7.30 4.19
C ASN A 117 -18.63 -7.45 5.32
N LYS A 118 -18.06 -6.34 5.82
CA LYS A 118 -17.15 -6.37 6.98
C LYS A 118 -17.85 -6.78 8.26
N MET A 119 -19.07 -6.33 8.49
CA MET A 119 -19.86 -6.73 9.66
C MET A 119 -20.14 -8.23 9.62
N ASN A 120 -20.56 -8.75 8.46
CA ASN A 120 -20.82 -10.18 8.25
C ASN A 120 -19.55 -11.03 8.39
N SER A 121 -18.37 -10.45 8.14
CA SER A 121 -17.07 -11.10 8.32
C SER A 121 -16.56 -11.08 9.77
N GLY A 122 -17.37 -10.64 10.74
CA GLY A 122 -17.02 -10.67 12.17
C GLY A 122 -16.39 -9.40 12.75
N GLY A 123 -16.40 -8.28 12.01
CA GLY A 123 -15.82 -7.00 12.44
C GLY A 123 -14.33 -6.86 12.09
N TYR A 124 -13.63 -5.91 12.72
CA TYR A 124 -12.17 -5.77 12.57
C TYR A 124 -11.48 -5.98 13.92
N ASP A 125 -10.58 -6.95 13.93
CA ASP A 125 -9.66 -7.15 15.04
C ASP A 125 -8.56 -6.10 14.97
N TYR A 126 -8.37 -5.36 16.06
CA TYR A 126 -7.23 -4.47 16.19
C TYR A 126 -6.56 -4.66 17.54
N TYR A 127 -5.25 -4.42 17.56
CA TYR A 127 -4.41 -4.58 18.74
C TYR A 127 -3.89 -3.22 19.19
N ILE A 128 -4.03 -2.91 20.47
CA ILE A 128 -3.42 -1.74 21.07
C ILE A 128 -2.41 -2.23 22.11
N PHE A 129 -1.20 -1.68 22.08
CA PHE A 129 -0.26 -1.82 23.18
C PHE A 129 -0.62 -0.84 24.29
N GLN A 130 -1.04 -1.34 25.44
CA GLN A 130 -1.29 -0.56 26.65
C GLN A 130 -0.46 -1.17 27.79
N ASN A 131 0.34 -0.34 28.47
CA ASN A 131 1.21 -0.74 29.59
C ASN A 131 2.17 -1.91 29.26
N GLY A 132 2.67 -1.98 28.02
CA GLY A 132 3.57 -3.05 27.57
C GLY A 132 2.88 -4.32 27.11
N GLU A 133 1.56 -4.44 27.25
CA GLU A 133 0.78 -5.62 26.83
C GLU A 133 0.00 -5.37 25.53
N LYS A 134 -0.02 -6.37 24.64
CA LYS A 134 -0.80 -6.34 23.39
C LYS A 134 -2.24 -6.75 23.68
N LYS A 135 -3.16 -5.78 23.80
CA LYS A 135 -4.58 -6.05 24.01
C LYS A 135 -5.33 -6.15 22.68
N HIS A 136 -6.15 -7.18 22.54
CA HIS A 136 -7.02 -7.41 21.38
C HIS A 136 -8.38 -6.76 21.60
N PHE A 137 -8.85 -6.02 20.59
CA PHE A 137 -10.17 -5.39 20.58
C PHE A 137 -10.92 -5.81 19.32
N LYS A 138 -12.21 -6.14 19.48
CA LYS A 138 -13.15 -6.30 18.37
C LYS A 138 -13.84 -4.97 18.10
N GLY A 139 -13.50 -4.35 16.97
CA GLY A 139 -14.22 -3.19 16.49
C GLY A 139 -15.55 -3.59 15.86
N LYS A 140 -16.65 -2.99 16.31
CA LYS A 140 -17.91 -3.03 15.56
C LYS A 140 -17.81 -2.04 14.41
N SER A 141 -17.94 -2.52 13.17
CA SER A 141 -18.21 -1.58 12.08
C SER A 141 -19.64 -1.09 12.20
N SER A 142 -19.86 0.18 11.86
CA SER A 142 -21.19 0.78 11.75
C SER A 142 -21.29 1.51 10.41
N VAL A 143 -22.43 1.36 9.74
CA VAL A 143 -22.75 2.17 8.56
C VAL A 143 -22.96 3.61 9.04
N LEU A 144 -22.09 4.52 8.61
CA LEU A 144 -22.23 5.94 8.90
C LEU A 144 -23.36 6.55 8.07
N PRO A 145 -24.05 7.60 8.56
CA PRO A 145 -25.12 8.24 7.81
C PRO A 145 -24.66 8.77 6.45
N GLU A 146 -25.56 8.73 5.46
CA GLU A 146 -25.29 9.24 4.10
C GLU A 146 -24.83 10.70 4.10
N SER A 147 -25.40 11.54 4.97
CA SER A 147 -25.00 12.95 5.12
C SER A 147 -23.54 13.10 5.54
N TRP A 148 -23.05 12.21 6.42
CA TRP A 148 -21.66 12.16 6.82
C TRP A 148 -20.77 11.70 5.67
N HIS A 149 -21.19 10.68 4.91
CA HIS A 149 -20.49 10.21 3.72
C HIS A 149 -20.34 11.32 2.68
N LYS A 150 -21.44 11.98 2.29
CA LYS A 150 -21.47 13.11 1.34
C LYS A 150 -20.55 14.25 1.78
N LYS A 151 -20.58 14.62 3.07
CA LYS A 151 -19.72 15.69 3.62
C LYS A 151 -18.23 15.35 3.49
N ASN A 152 -17.85 14.10 3.79
CA ASN A 152 -16.47 13.66 3.67
C ASN A 152 -16.02 13.53 2.21
N LEU A 153 -16.91 13.07 1.34
CA LEU A 153 -16.66 13.01 -0.09
C LEU A 153 -16.40 14.41 -0.67
N LYS A 154 -17.25 15.40 -0.37
CA LYS A 154 -17.06 16.79 -0.82
C LYS A 154 -15.71 17.37 -0.36
N ARG A 155 -15.31 17.13 0.89
CA ARG A 155 -14.00 17.56 1.42
C ARG A 155 -12.84 16.84 0.75
N TYR A 156 -12.98 15.54 0.45
CA TYR A 156 -11.99 14.79 -0.29
C TYR A 156 -11.81 15.39 -1.69
N LEU A 157 -12.88 15.53 -2.46
CA LEU A 157 -12.86 16.05 -3.83
C LEU A 157 -12.28 17.46 -3.91
N TYR A 158 -12.62 18.35 -2.98
CA TYR A 158 -12.05 19.70 -2.92
C TYR A 158 -10.52 19.65 -2.78
N ARG A 159 -10.00 18.77 -1.92
CA ARG A 159 -8.56 18.60 -1.70
C ARG A 159 -7.87 18.00 -2.93
N GLU A 160 -8.46 16.99 -3.54
CA GLU A 160 -7.97 16.40 -4.78
C GLU A 160 -7.86 17.43 -5.91
N LYS A 161 -8.91 18.21 -6.15
CA LYS A 161 -8.89 19.26 -7.18
C LYS A 161 -7.81 20.31 -6.92
N LYS A 162 -7.67 20.75 -5.67
CA LYS A 162 -6.62 21.71 -5.27
C LYS A 162 -5.22 21.11 -5.48
N CYS A 163 -5.06 19.82 -5.19
CA CYS A 163 -3.84 19.09 -5.42
C CYS A 163 -3.47 19.03 -6.90
N ILE A 164 -4.36 18.50 -7.74
CA ILE A 164 -4.15 18.33 -9.18
C ILE A 164 -3.80 19.68 -9.80
N LYS A 165 -4.56 20.73 -9.48
CA LYS A 165 -4.27 22.10 -9.93
C LYS A 165 -2.86 22.57 -9.55
N LYS A 166 -2.37 22.22 -8.35
CA LYS A 166 -1.03 22.60 -7.91
C LYS A 166 0.06 21.83 -8.65
N VAL A 167 -0.16 20.55 -8.90
CA VAL A 167 0.79 19.67 -9.59
C VAL A 167 0.84 20.02 -11.07
N SER A 168 -0.29 20.04 -11.77
CA SER A 168 -0.35 20.38 -13.20
C SER A 168 0.12 21.80 -13.52
N LYS A 169 0.07 22.74 -12.55
CA LYS A 169 0.66 24.09 -12.73
C LYS A 169 2.18 24.14 -12.56
N LYS A 170 2.77 23.19 -11.83
CA LYS A 170 4.18 23.24 -11.42
C LYS A 170 5.02 22.10 -12.00
N SER A 171 4.38 21.20 -12.74
CA SER A 171 5.00 20.07 -13.41
C SER A 171 4.26 19.76 -14.70
N ASN A 172 4.99 19.25 -15.69
CA ASN A 172 4.41 18.73 -16.92
C ASN A 172 3.82 17.34 -16.65
N SER A 173 2.77 17.29 -15.84
CA SER A 173 2.19 16.03 -15.38
C SER A 173 0.66 16.04 -15.40
N LYS A 174 0.11 14.90 -15.80
CA LYS A 174 -1.34 14.65 -15.82
C LYS A 174 -1.69 13.61 -14.76
N VAL A 175 -2.66 13.95 -13.92
CA VAL A 175 -3.11 13.08 -12.83
C VAL A 175 -4.37 12.37 -13.25
N PHE A 176 -4.38 11.06 -13.10
CA PHE A 176 -5.56 10.22 -13.29
C PHE A 176 -5.88 9.43 -12.04
N HIS A 177 -7.16 9.11 -11.87
CA HIS A 177 -7.67 8.39 -10.72
C HIS A 177 -8.22 7.04 -11.19
N LEU A 178 -7.61 5.96 -10.70
CA LEU A 178 -8.04 4.60 -10.96
C LEU A 178 -8.70 4.05 -9.70
N ALA A 179 -9.99 3.71 -9.76
CA ALA A 179 -10.61 3.11 -8.61
C ALA A 179 -10.34 1.62 -8.51
N LYS A 180 -10.27 1.16 -7.27
CA LYS A 180 -10.04 -0.24 -6.94
C LYS A 180 -11.25 -1.13 -7.20
N TYR A 181 -12.47 -0.60 -7.21
CA TYR A 181 -13.70 -1.38 -7.35
C TYR A 181 -14.44 -1.05 -8.65
N SER A 182 -15.08 -2.04 -9.28
CA SER A 182 -15.87 -1.87 -10.51
C SER A 182 -17.06 -0.94 -10.25
N PHE A 183 -17.37 -0.10 -11.23
CA PHE A 183 -18.48 0.84 -11.16
C PHE A 183 -19.66 0.35 -11.97
N ASP A 184 -20.83 0.37 -11.36
CA ASP A 184 -22.10 0.40 -12.09
C ASP A 184 -22.61 1.85 -12.27
N SER A 185 -22.18 2.79 -11.40
CA SER A 185 -22.49 4.22 -11.54
C SER A 185 -21.36 5.11 -10.99
N LEU A 186 -20.72 5.86 -11.90
CA LEU A 186 -19.88 7.00 -11.53
C LEU A 186 -20.81 8.11 -11.05
N HIS A 187 -20.92 8.30 -9.73
CA HIS A 187 -21.76 9.37 -9.18
C HIS A 187 -21.29 10.72 -9.72
N GLU A 188 -22.23 11.60 -10.08
CA GLU A 188 -21.96 12.97 -10.53
C GLU A 188 -21.03 13.76 -9.60
N ASP A 189 -20.89 13.31 -8.36
CA ASP A 189 -20.09 13.92 -7.31
C ASP A 189 -18.62 14.04 -7.69
N TYR A 190 -18.10 13.16 -8.55
CA TYR A 190 -16.69 13.17 -8.96
C TYR A 190 -16.37 14.12 -10.13
N LYS A 191 -17.34 14.93 -10.58
CA LYS A 191 -17.14 15.98 -11.60
C LYS A 191 -15.85 16.76 -11.31
N GLY A 192 -14.88 16.71 -12.24
CA GLY A 192 -13.59 17.39 -12.17
C GLY A 192 -12.39 16.56 -11.68
N LEU A 193 -12.55 15.24 -11.50
CA LEU A 193 -11.44 14.29 -11.50
C LEU A 193 -11.46 13.49 -12.81
N THR A 194 -10.28 13.16 -13.35
CA THR A 194 -10.16 12.29 -14.52
C THR A 194 -10.16 10.84 -14.06
N LEU A 195 -11.35 10.24 -14.00
CA LEU A 195 -11.53 8.86 -13.58
C LEU A 195 -11.37 7.91 -14.75
N ILE A 196 -10.57 6.86 -14.56
CA ILE A 196 -10.40 5.79 -15.53
C ILE A 196 -11.16 4.57 -15.01
N LYS A 197 -12.00 4.00 -15.87
CA LYS A 197 -12.68 2.74 -15.57
C LYS A 197 -11.64 1.61 -15.54
N ARG A 198 -11.75 0.73 -14.56
CA ARG A 198 -10.94 -0.49 -14.45
C ARG A 198 -11.11 -1.32 -15.74
N ASN A 199 -10.00 -1.68 -16.38
CA ASN A 199 -9.94 -2.54 -17.56
C ASN A 199 -8.77 -3.53 -17.40
N ASN A 200 -8.73 -4.57 -18.25
CA ASN A 200 -7.76 -5.66 -18.10
C ASN A 200 -6.29 -5.20 -18.12
N TYR A 201 -5.95 -4.12 -18.84
CA TYR A 201 -4.56 -3.65 -18.93
C TYR A 201 -4.09 -2.89 -17.68
N LEU A 202 -5.00 -2.13 -17.07
CA LEU A 202 -4.73 -1.50 -15.79
C LEU A 202 -4.62 -2.55 -14.67
N GLU A 203 -5.24 -3.73 -14.85
CA GLU A 203 -5.02 -4.88 -13.99
C GLU A 203 -3.63 -5.49 -14.13
N ASP A 204 -3.07 -5.54 -15.33
CA ASP A 204 -1.70 -6.03 -15.51
C ASP A 204 -0.69 -5.12 -14.79
N ILE A 205 -0.85 -3.80 -14.91
CA ILE A 205 -0.01 -2.84 -14.16
C ILE A 205 -0.28 -2.99 -12.65
N ARG A 206 -1.55 -3.04 -12.22
CA ARG A 206 -1.94 -3.15 -10.81
C ARG A 206 -1.43 -4.45 -10.17
N SER A 207 -1.53 -5.58 -10.86
CA SER A 207 -1.15 -6.91 -10.36
C SER A 207 0.36 -7.07 -10.19
N SER A 208 1.14 -6.35 -11.01
CA SER A 208 2.60 -6.27 -10.85
C SER A 208 3.06 -5.41 -9.65
N LEU A 209 2.12 -4.73 -8.98
CA LEU A 209 2.40 -3.80 -7.90
C LEU A 209 1.86 -4.35 -6.57
N PRO A 210 2.52 -4.05 -5.44
CA PRO A 210 1.98 -4.38 -4.12
C PRO A 210 0.57 -3.81 -3.95
N ASP A 211 -0.33 -4.59 -3.36
CA ASP A 211 -1.74 -4.21 -3.19
C ASP A 211 -1.95 -2.89 -2.45
N SER A 212 -1.01 -2.58 -1.55
CA SER A 212 -0.86 -1.37 -0.74
C SER A 212 -0.46 -0.13 -1.52
N THR A 213 -0.04 -0.26 -2.78
CA THR A 213 0.36 0.86 -3.63
C THR A 213 -0.77 1.89 -3.72
N ARG A 214 -0.44 3.16 -3.43
CA ARG A 214 -1.38 4.29 -3.44
C ARG A 214 -1.32 5.08 -4.72
N PHE A 215 -0.15 5.19 -5.33
CA PHE A 215 0.00 5.79 -6.64
C PHE A 215 1.21 5.24 -7.40
N VAL A 216 1.21 5.51 -8.70
CA VAL A 216 2.30 5.27 -9.64
C VAL A 216 2.56 6.53 -10.43
N ILE A 217 3.83 6.89 -10.59
CA ILE A 217 4.29 7.94 -11.49
C ILE A 217 4.97 7.24 -12.66
N ILE A 218 4.63 7.62 -13.89
CA ILE A 218 5.16 7.03 -15.12
C ILE A 218 5.71 8.17 -15.96
N LEU A 219 7.00 8.12 -16.24
CA LEU A 219 7.67 9.06 -17.16
C LEU A 219 7.31 8.71 -18.62
N PRO A 220 7.46 9.66 -19.56
CA PRO A 220 7.18 9.45 -20.98
C PRO A 220 7.88 8.24 -21.63
N LYS A 221 9.01 7.81 -21.07
CA LYS A 221 9.80 6.67 -21.58
C LYS A 221 9.42 5.33 -20.95
N GLY A 222 8.34 5.28 -20.17
CA GLY A 222 7.81 4.09 -19.51
C GLY A 222 8.52 3.71 -18.21
N GLU A 223 9.52 4.47 -17.74
CA GLU A 223 10.04 4.30 -16.38
C GLU A 223 8.96 4.68 -15.37
N TYR A 224 8.82 3.89 -14.30
CA TYR A 224 7.82 4.13 -13.29
C TYR A 224 8.39 4.11 -11.86
N PHE A 225 7.68 4.82 -10.99
CA PHE A 225 7.87 4.84 -9.55
C PHE A 225 6.54 4.58 -8.86
N SER A 226 6.47 3.58 -7.99
CA SER A 226 5.29 3.29 -7.16
C SER A 226 5.56 3.58 -5.69
N SER A 227 4.51 3.96 -4.96
CA SER A 227 4.59 4.30 -3.54
C SER A 227 3.36 3.80 -2.77
N GLU A 228 3.59 3.18 -1.61
CA GLU A 228 2.55 2.88 -0.61
C GLU A 228 2.10 4.11 0.19
N PHE A 229 2.89 5.18 0.15
CA PHE A 229 2.64 6.37 0.94
C PHE A 229 2.09 7.52 0.15
N PHE A 230 1.29 8.31 0.83
CA PHE A 230 0.95 9.63 0.37
C PHE A 230 2.15 10.59 0.52
N VAL A 231 2.42 11.42 -0.49
CA VAL A 231 3.50 12.39 -0.56
C VAL A 231 2.97 13.81 -0.68
N HIS A 232 3.64 14.72 0.03
CA HIS A 232 3.33 16.14 0.01
C HIS A 232 3.82 16.79 -1.31
N PRO A 233 3.10 17.79 -1.87
CA PRO A 233 3.49 18.48 -3.11
C PRO A 233 4.92 19.00 -3.12
N LYS A 234 5.39 19.51 -1.98
CA LYS A 234 6.75 20.05 -1.85
C LYS A 234 7.83 19.01 -2.15
N SER A 235 7.57 17.73 -1.82
CA SER A 235 8.51 16.64 -2.08
C SER A 235 8.32 16.05 -3.47
N ILE A 236 7.06 15.90 -3.92
CA ILE A 236 6.77 15.21 -5.18
C ILE A 236 6.97 16.08 -6.44
N ILE A 237 6.78 17.40 -6.37
CA ILE A 237 6.93 18.26 -7.54
C ILE A 237 8.37 18.27 -8.08
N PRO A 238 9.43 18.40 -7.25
CA PRO A 238 10.80 18.24 -7.72
C PRO A 238 11.04 16.88 -8.39
N PHE A 239 10.47 15.82 -7.81
CA PHE A 239 10.56 14.46 -8.36
C PHE A 239 9.86 14.32 -9.72
N LEU A 240 8.68 14.92 -9.90
CA LEU A 240 7.92 14.92 -11.15
C LEU A 240 8.58 15.73 -12.27
N ASN A 241 9.34 16.77 -11.92
CA ASN A 241 10.06 17.61 -12.86
C ASN A 241 11.42 17.04 -13.26
N ASN A 242 11.85 15.95 -12.63
CA ASN A 242 13.11 15.29 -12.94
C ASN A 242 12.89 14.15 -13.94
N SER A 243 13.53 14.24 -15.10
CA SER A 243 13.51 13.21 -16.14
C SER A 243 14.51 12.07 -15.89
N ASP A 244 15.47 12.24 -14.98
CA ASP A 244 16.45 11.22 -14.57
C ASP A 244 16.31 10.89 -13.08
N TRP A 245 15.81 9.70 -12.79
CA TRP A 245 15.66 9.22 -11.41
C TRP A 245 16.88 8.50 -10.85
N SER A 246 18.04 8.58 -11.48
CA SER A 246 19.27 7.95 -10.99
C SER A 246 19.62 8.37 -9.56
N GLU A 247 19.42 9.64 -9.20
CA GLU A 247 19.61 10.11 -7.82
C GLU A 247 18.63 9.45 -6.84
N TYR A 248 17.34 9.42 -7.16
CA TYR A 248 16.33 8.80 -6.30
C TYR A 248 16.52 7.28 -6.19
N LYS A 249 16.95 6.61 -7.25
CA LYS A 249 17.32 5.18 -7.21
C LYS A 249 18.51 4.95 -6.26
N ARG A 250 19.52 5.83 -6.28
CA ARG A 250 20.64 5.80 -5.31
C ARG A 250 20.15 6.06 -3.88
N ASP A 251 19.29 7.05 -3.68
CA ASP A 251 18.71 7.34 -2.36
C ASP A 251 17.95 6.15 -1.78
N LEU A 252 17.19 5.43 -2.62
CA LEU A 252 16.48 4.22 -2.19
C LEU A 252 17.48 3.11 -1.80
N LYS A 253 18.52 2.90 -2.61
CA LYS A 253 19.59 1.94 -2.31
C LYS A 253 20.28 2.27 -0.99
N TYR A 254 20.61 3.54 -0.74
CA TYR A 254 21.20 3.96 0.52
C TYR A 254 20.24 3.81 1.70
N SER A 255 18.95 4.08 1.49
CA SER A 255 17.90 3.87 2.51
C SER A 255 17.80 2.41 2.96
N ASN A 256 18.27 1.45 2.15
CA ASN A 256 18.36 0.05 2.53
C ASN A 256 19.54 -0.26 3.47
N SER A 257 20.49 0.66 3.69
CA SER A 257 21.56 0.43 4.67
C SER A 257 21.05 0.49 6.11
N ILE A 258 21.72 -0.21 7.02
CA ILE A 258 21.38 -0.23 8.46
C ILE A 258 21.45 1.18 9.08
N LYS A 259 22.33 2.04 8.57
CA LYS A 259 22.55 3.41 9.06
C LYS A 259 21.33 4.32 8.87
N TYR A 260 20.50 4.07 7.86
CA TYR A 260 19.42 4.97 7.45
C TYR A 260 18.02 4.37 7.69
N LYS A 261 17.73 3.94 8.93
CA LYS A 261 16.40 3.40 9.30
C LYS A 261 15.22 4.30 8.92
N LYS A 262 15.39 5.63 8.97
CA LYS A 262 14.34 6.60 8.60
C LYS A 262 14.34 6.95 7.10
N GLY A 263 15.19 6.32 6.30
CA GLY A 263 15.43 6.67 4.90
C GLY A 263 16.58 7.68 4.75
N TYR A 264 17.04 7.80 3.50
CA TYR A 264 18.06 8.73 3.04
C TYR A 264 17.49 9.64 1.94
N GLY A 265 18.02 10.86 1.82
CA GLY A 265 17.63 11.83 0.78
C GLY A 265 16.11 12.00 0.66
N PHE A 266 15.57 11.77 -0.54
CA PHE A 266 14.13 11.86 -0.83
C PHE A 266 13.28 11.05 0.16
N PHE A 267 13.66 9.79 0.45
CA PHE A 267 12.87 8.88 1.29
C PHE A 267 12.92 9.21 2.79
N LYS A 268 13.92 9.98 3.24
CA LYS A 268 13.97 10.50 4.61
C LYS A 268 12.86 11.52 4.86
N SER A 269 12.48 12.26 3.82
CA SER A 269 11.50 13.35 3.88
C SER A 269 10.06 12.88 3.80
N LEU A 270 9.83 11.61 3.44
CA LEU A 270 8.50 11.04 3.32
C LEU A 270 7.97 10.70 4.72
N PRO A 271 6.86 11.32 5.18
CA PRO A 271 6.38 11.14 6.53
C PRO A 271 5.92 9.70 6.76
N TYR A 272 6.61 8.97 7.64
CA TYR A 272 6.27 7.60 8.07
C TYR A 272 4.97 7.53 8.91
N ARG A 273 4.33 8.66 9.23
CA ARG A 273 3.24 8.68 10.23
C ARG A 273 1.89 8.32 9.62
N TYR A 274 1.55 7.03 9.69
CA TYR A 274 0.18 6.49 9.61
C TYR A 274 -0.84 7.22 10.52
N ARG A 275 -0.39 7.90 11.59
CA ARG A 275 -1.25 8.37 12.67
C ARG A 275 -1.93 9.73 12.50
N ASN A 276 -1.51 10.55 11.52
CA ASN A 276 -2.07 11.92 11.36
C ASN A 276 -2.82 12.15 10.03
N TYR A 277 -3.15 11.12 9.28
CA TYR A 277 -4.02 11.24 8.09
C TYR A 277 -5.41 11.82 8.41
N TYR A 278 -5.82 11.71 9.68
CA TYR A 278 -7.06 12.31 10.19
C TYR A 278 -6.86 13.65 10.89
N LEU A 279 -5.66 14.23 10.96
CA LEU A 279 -5.45 15.46 11.73
C LEU A 279 -4.68 16.55 10.97
N ASP A 280 -3.80 16.18 10.02
CA ASP A 280 -3.20 17.16 9.11
C ASP A 280 -4.01 17.22 7.81
N TYR A 281 -5.20 17.83 7.92
CA TYR A 281 -6.18 18.00 6.84
C TYR A 281 -5.71 18.88 5.67
N ASN A 282 -4.50 19.43 5.77
CA ASN A 282 -3.89 20.31 4.78
C ASN A 282 -2.70 19.59 4.14
N LEU A 283 -2.83 19.24 2.85
CA LEU A 283 -1.73 19.19 1.85
C LEU A 283 -1.10 17.84 1.43
N THR A 284 -1.62 16.65 1.74
CA THR A 284 -1.17 15.44 1.01
C THR A 284 -1.88 15.31 -0.34
N CYS A 285 -1.11 15.06 -1.41
CA CYS A 285 -1.56 15.21 -2.80
C CYS A 285 -1.67 13.88 -3.55
N PHE A 286 -0.72 13.01 -3.31
CA PHE A 286 -0.62 11.64 -3.77
C PHE A 286 -0.38 10.79 -2.56
#